data_AF-A0A235BPG0-F1
#
_entry.id   AF-A0A235BPG0-F1
#
_cell.length_a   1.000
_cell.length_b   1.000
_cell.length_c   1.000
_cell.angle_alpha   90.00
_cell.angle_beta   90.00
_cell.angle_gamma   90.00
#
_symmetry.space_group_name_H-M   'P 1'
#
loop_
_entity.id
_entity.type
_entity.pdbx_description
1 polymer ?
#
loop_
_entity_poly.entity_id
_entity_poly.type
_entity_poly.pdbx_seq_one_letter_code
_entity_poly.pdbx_strand_id
1 'polypeptide(L)'
;MGRKSRKGLDGMDKLGARLKKLRQKSGLSQMKLAGKMGFNPTHGYKYIFRLEKGLVPNSTLRTIISFLEACKANWPDIVDVLPSSAGSETKAGKPVPRPAPASAPKPKKKRKPVRDTKPLRVRLRTQLLAERTERTRSFWKKVEEIEQTVSKLLFSLRVCSNDQRQYLAFVRSCCSIINAYPAAKTIAIEKDIATAVQSAVAKGLDLPILLRAKAVCIKHLSTPKTRKH
;
A
#
# COMPACT_ATOMS: atom_id res chain seq x y z
N MET A 1 23.02 -15.18 -22.63
CA MET A 1 21.63 -14.66 -22.68
C MET A 1 21.63 -13.16 -22.41
N GLY A 2 21.82 -12.34 -23.45
CA GLY A 2 21.86 -10.87 -23.33
C GLY A 2 20.49 -10.33 -22.92
N ARG A 3 20.43 -9.53 -21.85
CA ARG A 3 19.22 -8.81 -21.43
C ARG A 3 18.78 -7.91 -22.58
N LYS A 4 17.57 -8.13 -23.12
CA LYS A 4 16.94 -7.21 -24.07
C LYS A 4 16.92 -5.81 -23.45
N SER A 5 17.67 -4.89 -24.06
CA SER A 5 17.64 -3.47 -23.76
C SER A 5 16.19 -2.99 -23.78
N ARG A 6 15.70 -2.48 -22.64
CA ARG A 6 14.40 -1.79 -22.63
C ARG A 6 14.57 -0.56 -23.52
N LYS A 7 13.67 -0.35 -24.49
CA LYS A 7 13.64 0.88 -25.29
C LYS A 7 13.78 2.07 -24.32
N GLY A 8 14.86 2.83 -24.48
CA GLY A 8 15.06 4.05 -23.72
C GLY A 8 13.86 4.96 -23.92
N LEU A 9 13.45 5.66 -22.87
CA LEU A 9 12.48 6.74 -23.04
C LEU A 9 13.19 7.87 -23.79
N ASP A 10 12.66 8.22 -24.96
CA ASP A 10 13.22 9.27 -25.80
C ASP A 10 13.27 10.58 -24.99
N GLY A 11 14.44 11.24 -25.00
CA GLY A 11 14.67 12.52 -24.30
C GLY A 11 15.39 12.44 -22.95
N MET A 12 15.52 11.26 -22.34
CA MET A 12 16.24 11.12 -21.06
C MET A 12 17.74 11.44 -21.15
N ASP A 13 18.36 11.23 -22.31
CA ASP A 13 19.78 11.55 -22.53
C ASP A 13 20.03 13.07 -22.48
N LYS A 14 19.10 13.88 -22.99
CA LYS A 14 19.18 15.35 -22.96
C LYS A 14 19.07 15.87 -21.53
N LEU A 15 18.14 15.32 -20.75
CA LEU A 15 18.00 15.61 -19.33
C LEU A 15 19.27 15.24 -18.55
N GLY A 16 19.80 14.03 -18.75
CA GLY A 16 21.03 13.57 -18.10
C GLY A 16 22.23 14.47 -18.42
N ALA A 17 22.40 14.86 -19.68
CA ALA A 17 23.47 15.78 -20.10
C ALA A 17 23.34 17.17 -19.46
N ARG A 18 22.12 17.69 -19.30
CA ARG A 18 21.87 18.97 -18.62
C ARG A 18 22.22 18.89 -17.13
N LEU A 19 21.82 17.82 -16.45
CA LEU A 19 22.15 17.59 -15.05
C LEU A 19 23.66 17.47 -14.83
N LYS A 20 24.38 16.81 -15.76
CA LYS A 20 25.85 16.77 -15.73
C LYS A 20 26.47 18.17 -15.84
N LYS A 21 25.97 19.03 -16.74
CA LYS A 21 26.43 20.42 -16.88
C LYS A 21 26.17 21.22 -15.60
N LEU A 22 25.00 21.07 -14.98
CA LEU A 22 24.67 21.73 -13.71
C LEU A 22 25.62 21.29 -12.58
N ARG A 23 25.92 20.00 -12.49
CA ARG A 23 26.90 19.50 -11.53
C ARG A 23 28.29 20.10 -11.78
N GLN A 24 28.76 20.11 -13.03
CA GLN A 24 30.05 20.69 -13.38
C GLN A 24 30.13 22.18 -13.02
N LYS A 25 29.08 22.97 -13.32
CA LYS A 25 28.99 24.37 -12.91
C LYS A 25 29.06 24.57 -11.39
N SER A 26 28.46 23.65 -10.62
CA SER A 26 28.50 23.68 -9.16
C SER A 26 29.83 23.20 -8.54
N GLY A 27 30.80 22.73 -9.35
CA GLY A 27 32.10 22.25 -8.87
C GLY A 27 32.04 20.96 -8.04
N LEU A 28 30.92 20.23 -8.06
CA LEU A 28 30.74 19.03 -7.24
C LEU A 28 31.18 17.77 -7.98
N SER A 29 31.95 16.90 -7.29
CA SER A 29 32.19 15.54 -7.77
C SER A 29 30.93 14.68 -7.61
N GLN A 30 30.78 13.61 -8.39
CA GLN A 30 29.64 12.69 -8.28
C GLN A 30 29.52 12.08 -6.87
N MET A 31 30.65 11.83 -6.20
CA MET A 31 30.67 11.33 -4.83
C MET A 31 30.18 12.38 -3.82
N LYS A 32 30.66 13.63 -3.95
CA LYS A 32 30.21 14.74 -3.09
C LYS A 32 28.72 15.02 -3.27
N LEU A 33 28.22 14.92 -4.50
CA LEU A 33 26.80 15.06 -4.79
C LEU A 33 25.96 13.92 -4.18
N ALA A 34 26.44 12.67 -4.25
CA ALA A 34 25.79 11.53 -3.61
C ALA A 34 25.63 11.75 -2.10
N GLY A 35 26.69 12.21 -1.45
CA GLY A 35 26.66 12.52 -0.02
C GLY A 35 25.65 13.63 0.32
N LYS A 36 25.63 14.73 -0.45
CA LYS A 36 24.66 15.82 -0.26
C LYS A 36 23.20 15.39 -0.45
N MET A 37 22.95 14.47 -1.38
CA MET A 37 21.61 13.93 -1.62
C MET A 37 21.17 12.88 -0.58
N GLY A 38 22.03 12.55 0.41
CA GLY A 38 21.75 11.52 1.41
C GLY A 38 21.86 10.09 0.88
N PHE A 39 22.52 9.88 -0.26
CA PHE A 39 22.83 8.54 -0.75
C PHE A 39 24.08 7.98 -0.08
N ASN A 40 24.13 6.65 0.05
CA ASN A 40 25.31 5.97 0.60
C ASN A 40 26.57 6.33 -0.23
N PRO A 41 27.63 6.89 0.37
CA PRO A 41 28.80 7.40 -0.34
C PRO A 41 29.54 6.31 -1.14
N THR A 42 29.49 5.05 -0.71
CA THR A 42 30.20 3.93 -1.35
C THR A 42 29.56 3.47 -2.66
N HIS A 43 28.25 3.68 -2.83
CA HIS A 43 27.49 3.16 -3.97
C HIS A 43 26.61 4.20 -4.68
N GLY A 44 26.31 5.33 -4.04
CA GLY A 44 25.42 6.38 -4.55
C GLY A 44 25.94 7.08 -5.79
N TYR A 45 27.26 7.20 -5.96
CA TYR A 45 27.86 7.79 -7.15
C TYR A 45 27.50 7.03 -8.44
N LYS A 46 27.31 5.70 -8.37
CA LYS A 46 26.90 4.88 -9.53
C LYS A 46 25.49 5.22 -9.99
N TYR A 47 24.60 5.56 -9.04
CA TYR A 47 23.25 5.97 -9.36
C TYR A 47 23.22 7.35 -10.03
N ILE A 48 23.98 8.31 -9.50
CA ILE A 48 24.18 9.64 -10.12
C ILE A 48 24.77 9.51 -11.52
N PHE A 49 25.80 8.69 -11.70
CA PHE A 49 26.39 8.43 -13.01
C PHE A 49 25.37 7.90 -14.02
N ARG A 50 24.50 6.96 -13.62
CA ARG A 50 23.44 6.45 -14.48
C ARG A 50 22.37 7.50 -14.79
N LEU A 51 22.09 8.39 -13.84
CA LEU A 51 21.15 9.49 -13.97
C LEU A 51 21.69 10.56 -14.94
N GLU A 52 22.97 10.92 -14.84
CA GLU A 52 23.66 11.79 -15.81
C GLU A 52 23.75 11.19 -17.23
N LYS A 53 23.71 9.85 -17.34
CA LYS A 53 23.70 9.14 -18.62
C LYS A 53 22.29 8.88 -19.19
N GLY A 54 21.21 9.32 -18.53
CA GLY A 54 19.85 9.03 -18.99
C GLY A 54 19.41 7.56 -18.85
N LEU A 55 20.22 6.72 -18.18
CA LEU A 55 19.98 5.26 -18.02
C LEU A 55 19.00 4.92 -16.88
N VAL A 56 18.36 5.93 -16.31
CA VAL A 56 17.35 5.81 -15.25
C VAL A 56 16.00 6.22 -15.85
N PRO A 57 15.22 5.28 -16.40
CA PRO A 57 14.01 5.59 -17.16
C PRO A 57 12.87 6.20 -16.32
N ASN A 58 12.91 6.13 -15.00
CA ASN A 58 11.91 6.75 -14.11
C ASN A 58 12.59 7.31 -12.87
N SER A 59 13.40 8.36 -13.03
CA SER A 59 13.91 9.11 -11.89
C SER A 59 12.73 9.74 -11.14
N THR A 60 12.67 9.55 -9.82
CA THR A 60 11.60 10.18 -9.03
C THR A 60 11.79 11.69 -9.02
N LEU A 61 10.69 12.46 -8.97
CA LEU A 61 10.75 13.92 -8.83
C LEU A 61 11.59 14.33 -7.62
N ARG A 62 11.46 13.60 -6.50
CA ARG A 62 12.31 13.78 -5.32
C ARG A 62 13.79 13.71 -5.64
N THR A 63 14.22 12.72 -6.44
CA THR A 63 15.62 12.58 -6.86
C THR A 63 16.09 13.79 -7.68
N ILE A 64 15.27 14.27 -8.60
CA ILE A 64 15.61 15.42 -9.45
C ILE A 64 15.67 16.70 -8.60
N ILE A 65 14.70 16.92 -7.72
CA ILE A 65 14.65 18.07 -6.81
C ILE A 65 15.89 18.08 -5.90
N SER A 66 16.18 16.97 -5.22
CA SER A 66 17.37 16.88 -4.36
C SER A 66 18.68 17.05 -5.12
N PHE A 67 18.73 16.69 -6.41
CA PHE A 67 19.90 16.93 -7.26
C PHE A 67 20.08 18.43 -7.53
N LEU A 68 18.99 19.11 -7.89
CA LEU A 68 18.98 20.55 -8.15
C LEU A 68 19.35 21.35 -6.90
N GLU A 69 18.75 21.03 -5.75
CA GLU A 69 19.06 21.64 -4.45
C GLU A 69 20.55 21.48 -4.10
N ALA A 70 21.09 20.28 -4.27
CA ALA A 70 22.51 20.02 -3.97
C ALA A 70 23.46 20.79 -4.91
N CYS A 71 23.03 21.03 -6.15
CA CYS A 71 23.75 21.83 -7.16
C CYS A 71 23.43 23.33 -7.10
N LYS A 72 22.56 23.79 -6.19
CA LYS A 72 22.05 25.17 -6.12
C LYS A 72 21.42 25.65 -7.45
N ALA A 73 20.79 24.75 -8.17
CA ALA A 73 20.05 25.04 -9.41
C ALA A 73 18.54 25.03 -9.13
N ASN A 74 17.76 25.69 -9.98
CA ASN A 74 16.31 25.77 -9.82
C ASN A 74 15.58 24.97 -10.90
N TRP A 75 14.30 24.69 -10.67
CA TRP A 75 13.46 23.99 -11.64
C TRP A 75 13.50 24.57 -13.06
N PRO A 76 13.48 25.90 -13.28
CA PRO A 76 13.55 26.52 -14.62
C PRO A 76 14.77 26.11 -15.45
N ASP A 77 15.88 25.72 -14.81
CA ASP A 77 17.14 25.37 -15.50
C ASP A 77 17.08 24.05 -16.28
N ILE A 78 16.05 23.25 -16.03
CA ILE A 78 15.86 21.91 -16.61
C ILE A 78 14.51 21.70 -17.30
N VAL A 79 13.54 22.64 -17.20
CA VAL A 79 12.19 22.45 -17.77
C VAL A 79 12.21 22.23 -19.28
N ASP A 80 13.15 22.87 -19.97
CA ASP A 80 13.37 22.80 -21.42
C ASP A 80 13.77 21.40 -21.92
N VAL A 81 14.39 20.60 -21.05
CA VAL A 81 14.91 19.26 -21.39
C VAL A 81 14.12 18.13 -20.73
N LEU A 82 13.02 18.42 -20.03
CA LEU A 82 12.15 17.38 -19.50
C LEU A 82 11.49 16.63 -20.66
N PRO A 83 11.48 15.29 -20.64
CA PRO A 83 10.79 14.51 -21.65
C PRO A 83 9.30 14.84 -21.58
N SER A 84 8.76 15.42 -22.65
CA SER A 84 7.33 15.65 -22.79
C SER A 84 6.61 14.30 -22.83
N SER A 85 5.63 14.09 -21.94
CA SER A 85 4.73 12.95 -22.03
C SER A 85 3.82 13.01 -23.26
N ALA A 86 3.79 14.15 -23.97
CA ALA A 86 3.11 14.33 -25.25
C ALA A 86 4.07 13.98 -26.38
N GLY A 87 4.14 12.71 -26.76
CA GLY A 87 5.03 12.29 -27.84
C GLY A 87 5.23 10.80 -28.05
N SER A 88 4.31 9.92 -27.63
CA SER A 88 4.10 8.70 -28.41
C SER A 88 3.05 9.03 -29.48
N GLU A 89 3.49 9.62 -30.58
CA GLU A 89 2.70 9.64 -31.81
C GLU A 89 2.44 8.20 -32.22
N THR A 90 1.27 7.69 -31.83
CA THR A 90 0.58 6.65 -32.59
C THR A 90 0.48 7.16 -34.01
N LYS A 91 1.33 6.64 -34.90
CA LYS A 91 1.18 6.81 -36.34
C LYS A 91 -0.30 6.68 -36.70
N ALA A 92 -0.84 7.74 -37.30
CA ALA A 92 -2.19 7.80 -37.82
C ALA A 92 -2.43 6.63 -38.80
N GLY A 93 -3.07 5.58 -38.30
CA GLY A 93 -3.74 4.58 -39.12
C GLY A 93 -5.18 5.05 -39.34
N LYS A 94 -5.61 5.03 -40.60
CA LYS A 94 -6.94 5.38 -41.16
C LYS A 94 -8.13 5.37 -40.18
N PRO A 95 -9.10 6.29 -40.32
CA PRO A 95 -10.30 6.30 -39.48
C PRO A 95 -11.06 4.97 -39.63
N VAL A 96 -11.16 4.24 -38.52
CA VAL A 96 -11.97 3.03 -38.40
C VAL A 96 -13.44 3.46 -38.41
N PRO A 97 -14.29 2.96 -39.33
CA PRO A 97 -15.72 3.26 -39.28
C PRO A 97 -16.34 2.71 -37.99
N ARG A 98 -17.28 3.49 -37.45
CA ARG A 98 -18.07 3.21 -36.24
C ARG A 98 -18.53 1.74 -36.23
N PRO A 99 -18.28 0.95 -35.17
CA PRO A 99 -18.74 -0.43 -35.14
C PRO A 99 -20.27 -0.47 -35.10
N ALA A 100 -20.84 -1.20 -36.05
CA ALA A 100 -22.25 -1.62 -36.07
C ALA A 100 -22.62 -2.36 -34.77
N PRO A 101 -23.91 -2.35 -34.36
CA PRO A 101 -24.37 -3.04 -33.16
C PRO A 101 -23.90 -4.50 -33.16
N ALA A 102 -23.33 -4.90 -32.02
CA ALA A 102 -22.61 -6.15 -31.84
C ALA A 102 -23.45 -7.37 -32.25
N SER A 103 -23.07 -8.01 -33.35
CA SER A 103 -23.40 -9.41 -33.60
C SER A 103 -22.91 -10.27 -32.44
N ALA A 104 -23.77 -11.19 -31.98
CA ALA A 104 -23.59 -12.03 -30.80
C ALA A 104 -22.15 -12.58 -30.61
N PRO A 105 -21.65 -12.66 -29.36
CA PRO A 105 -20.30 -13.11 -29.08
C PRO A 105 -20.12 -14.56 -29.54
N LYS A 106 -19.25 -14.79 -30.52
CA LYS A 106 -18.81 -16.13 -30.92
C LYS A 106 -18.24 -16.88 -29.71
N PRO A 107 -18.54 -18.18 -29.53
CA PRO A 107 -18.08 -18.94 -28.38
C PRO A 107 -16.55 -18.97 -28.33
N LYS A 108 -15.97 -18.35 -27.29
CA LYS A 108 -14.53 -18.36 -27.05
C LYS A 108 -14.10 -19.80 -26.77
N LYS A 109 -13.29 -20.39 -27.67
CA LYS A 109 -12.60 -21.66 -27.44
C LYS A 109 -11.90 -21.61 -26.07
N LYS A 110 -12.18 -22.58 -25.21
CA LYS A 110 -11.58 -22.74 -23.88
C LYS A 110 -10.05 -22.72 -24.03
N ARG A 111 -9.40 -21.63 -23.65
CA ARG A 111 -7.94 -21.53 -23.62
C ARG A 111 -7.45 -22.50 -22.55
N LYS A 112 -6.49 -23.38 -22.91
CA LYS A 112 -5.82 -24.27 -21.96
C LYS A 112 -5.24 -23.42 -20.81
N PRO A 113 -5.29 -23.88 -19.55
CA PRO A 113 -4.76 -23.13 -18.42
C PRO A 113 -3.26 -22.90 -18.66
N VAL A 114 -2.86 -21.63 -18.74
CA VAL A 114 -1.46 -21.25 -18.86
C VAL A 114 -0.77 -21.71 -17.59
N ARG A 115 0.13 -22.69 -17.72
CA ARG A 115 0.94 -23.20 -16.60
C ARG A 115 1.71 -22.02 -16.03
N ASP A 116 1.46 -21.67 -14.76
CA ASP A 116 2.11 -20.54 -14.11
C ASP A 116 3.63 -20.61 -14.30
N THR A 117 4.25 -19.64 -14.96
CA THR A 117 5.71 -19.65 -15.20
C THR A 117 6.50 -19.12 -14.00
N LYS A 118 5.81 -18.77 -12.92
CA LYS A 118 6.43 -18.19 -11.72
C LYS A 118 7.20 -19.26 -10.93
N PRO A 119 8.42 -18.94 -10.45
CA PRO A 119 9.20 -19.86 -9.62
C PRO A 119 8.43 -20.22 -8.33
N LEU A 120 8.59 -21.46 -7.86
CA LEU A 120 7.90 -22.02 -6.69
C LEU A 120 7.94 -21.09 -5.46
N ARG A 121 9.11 -20.49 -5.16
CA ARG A 121 9.26 -19.54 -4.06
C ARG A 121 8.34 -18.32 -4.17
N VAL A 122 8.15 -17.79 -5.39
CA VAL A 122 7.27 -16.64 -5.62
C VAL A 122 5.81 -17.06 -5.42
N ARG A 123 5.42 -18.26 -5.87
CA ARG A 123 4.06 -18.76 -5.66
C ARG A 123 3.75 -18.97 -4.18
N LEU A 124 4.63 -19.63 -3.45
CA LEU A 124 4.49 -19.84 -2.00
C LEU A 124 4.37 -18.51 -1.25
N ARG A 125 5.23 -17.53 -1.56
CA ARG A 125 5.12 -16.20 -0.95
C ARG A 125 3.80 -15.51 -1.28
N THR A 126 3.32 -15.64 -2.52
CA THR A 126 2.05 -15.04 -2.94
C THR A 126 0.86 -15.73 -2.26
N GLN A 127 0.90 -17.05 -2.11
CA GLN A 127 -0.11 -17.83 -1.39
C GLN A 127 -0.14 -17.47 0.09
N LEU A 128 1.02 -17.39 0.76
CA LEU A 128 1.09 -16.97 2.17
C LEU A 128 0.57 -15.54 2.38
N LEU A 129 0.85 -14.63 1.45
CA LEU A 129 0.29 -13.27 1.50
C LEU A 129 -1.23 -13.29 1.28
N ALA A 130 -1.72 -14.05 0.30
CA ALA A 130 -3.15 -14.19 0.04
C ALA A 130 -3.88 -14.77 1.26
N GLU A 131 -3.38 -15.86 1.84
CA GLU A 131 -3.91 -16.46 3.07
C GLU A 131 -3.93 -15.46 4.22
N ARG A 132 -2.85 -14.69 4.39
CA ARG A 132 -2.81 -13.65 5.43
C ARG A 132 -3.88 -12.59 5.18
N THR A 133 -4.03 -12.12 3.95
CA THR A 133 -5.05 -11.13 3.60
C THR A 133 -6.47 -11.67 3.80
N GLU A 134 -6.73 -12.94 3.49
CA GLU A 134 -8.02 -13.59 3.71
C GLU A 134 -8.33 -13.78 5.20
N ARG A 135 -7.34 -14.16 6.01
CA ARG A 135 -7.47 -14.24 7.47
C ARG A 135 -7.77 -12.86 8.06
N THR A 136 -7.06 -11.82 7.62
CA THR A 136 -7.33 -10.46 8.06
C THR A 136 -8.72 -9.99 7.62
N ARG A 137 -9.12 -10.26 6.38
CA ARG A 137 -10.44 -9.87 5.86
C ARG A 137 -11.57 -10.59 6.58
N SER A 138 -11.45 -11.89 6.80
CA SER A 138 -12.45 -12.68 7.54
C SER A 138 -12.56 -12.24 9.00
N PHE A 139 -11.45 -11.85 9.63
CA PHE A 139 -11.46 -11.24 10.95
C PHE A 139 -12.23 -9.92 10.95
N TRP A 140 -11.90 -8.98 10.06
CA TRP A 140 -12.59 -7.68 10.01
C TRP A 140 -14.08 -7.80 9.68
N LYS A 141 -14.47 -8.78 8.85
CA LYS A 141 -15.88 -9.06 8.59
C LYS A 141 -16.62 -9.47 9.88
N LYS A 142 -16.00 -10.29 10.74
CA LYS A 142 -16.58 -10.64 12.05
C LYS A 142 -16.65 -9.43 12.99
N VAL A 143 -15.62 -8.58 12.99
CA VAL A 143 -15.62 -7.35 13.79
C VAL A 143 -16.76 -6.44 13.36
N GLU A 144 -17.00 -6.30 12.05
CA GLU A 144 -18.11 -5.52 11.51
C GLU A 144 -19.49 -6.08 11.93
N GLU A 145 -19.68 -7.39 11.92
CA GLU A 145 -20.90 -8.04 12.42
C GLU A 145 -21.14 -7.75 13.92
N ILE A 146 -20.07 -7.76 14.73
CA ILE A 146 -20.11 -7.42 16.15
C ILE A 146 -20.44 -5.93 16.33
N GLU A 147 -19.80 -5.05 15.56
CA GLU A 147 -20.05 -3.61 15.60
C GLU A 147 -21.49 -3.27 15.24
N GLN A 148 -22.07 -3.93 14.24
CA GLN A 148 -23.49 -3.77 13.90
C GLN A 148 -24.40 -4.21 15.05
N THR A 149 -24.07 -5.31 15.73
CA THR A 149 -24.82 -5.81 16.88
C THR A 149 -24.75 -4.83 18.05
N VAL A 150 -23.56 -4.33 18.37
CA VAL A 150 -23.37 -3.33 19.43
C VAL A 150 -24.02 -1.99 19.05
N SER A 151 -23.96 -1.58 17.79
CA SER A 151 -24.63 -0.37 17.31
C SER A 151 -26.14 -0.43 17.48
N LYS A 152 -26.76 -1.60 17.19
CA LYS A 152 -28.20 -1.82 17.47
C LYS A 152 -28.53 -1.69 18.96
N LEU A 153 -27.68 -2.21 19.83
CA LEU A 153 -27.83 -2.07 21.29
C LEU A 153 -27.69 -0.61 21.73
N LEU A 154 -26.69 0.10 21.22
CA LEU A 154 -26.47 1.53 21.54
C LEU A 154 -27.62 2.41 21.04
N PHE A 155 -28.17 2.09 19.86
CA PHE A 155 -29.35 2.75 19.32
C PHE A 155 -30.58 2.52 20.20
N SER A 156 -30.79 1.28 20.66
CA SER A 156 -31.90 0.95 21.58
C SER A 156 -31.79 1.68 22.93
N LEU A 157 -30.56 2.00 23.36
CA LEU A 157 -30.26 2.72 24.59
C LEU A 157 -30.19 4.24 24.41
N ARG A 158 -30.47 4.76 23.20
CA ARG A 158 -30.44 6.21 22.86
C ARG A 158 -29.13 6.92 23.21
N VAL A 159 -28.00 6.23 23.08
CA VAL A 159 -26.67 6.80 23.33
C VAL A 159 -26.33 7.85 22.26
N CYS A 160 -25.72 8.97 22.64
CA CYS A 160 -25.30 10.05 21.74
C CYS A 160 -24.27 9.57 20.70
N SER A 161 -24.29 10.15 19.49
CA SER A 161 -23.43 9.72 18.38
C SER A 161 -21.92 9.78 18.69
N ASN A 162 -21.49 10.74 19.52
CA ASN A 162 -20.09 10.86 19.94
C ASN A 162 -19.67 9.69 20.85
N ASP A 163 -20.51 9.31 21.81
CA ASP A 163 -20.23 8.21 22.73
C ASP A 163 -20.30 6.87 22.02
N GLN A 164 -21.22 6.72 21.05
CA GLN A 164 -21.29 5.55 20.18
C GLN A 164 -19.96 5.24 19.49
N ARG A 165 -19.25 6.27 18.99
CA ARG A 165 -17.92 6.09 18.38
C ARG A 165 -16.90 5.56 19.38
N GLN A 166 -16.97 6.03 20.63
CA GLN A 166 -16.06 5.57 21.68
C GLN A 166 -16.35 4.12 22.08
N TYR A 167 -17.62 3.72 22.17
CA TYR A 167 -17.99 2.31 22.38
C TYR A 167 -17.53 1.40 21.24
N LEU A 168 -17.67 1.83 19.98
CA LEU A 168 -17.19 1.05 18.83
C LEU A 168 -15.66 0.95 18.80
N ALA A 169 -14.95 2.02 19.18
CA ALA A 169 -13.49 1.98 19.32
C ALA A 169 -13.04 0.98 20.41
N PHE A 170 -13.78 0.93 21.53
CA PHE A 170 -13.56 -0.08 22.58
C PHE A 170 -13.79 -1.50 22.06
N VAL A 171 -14.88 -1.75 21.33
CA VAL A 171 -15.19 -3.05 20.71
C VAL A 171 -14.06 -3.52 19.78
N ARG A 172 -13.52 -2.64 18.94
CA ARG A 172 -12.36 -2.93 18.07
C ARG A 172 -11.13 -3.34 18.87
N SER A 173 -10.85 -2.62 19.95
CA SER A 173 -9.74 -2.94 20.86
C SER A 173 -9.92 -4.34 21.46
N CYS A 174 -11.10 -4.64 22.01
CA CYS A 174 -11.41 -5.96 22.56
C CYS A 174 -11.27 -7.08 21.52
N CYS A 175 -11.78 -6.87 20.30
CA CYS A 175 -11.65 -7.87 19.23
C CYS A 175 -10.19 -8.11 18.83
N SER A 176 -9.37 -7.05 18.80
CA SER A 176 -7.93 -7.14 18.52
C SER A 176 -7.20 -7.92 19.61
N ILE A 177 -7.49 -7.66 20.88
CA ILE A 177 -6.92 -8.38 22.03
C ILE A 177 -7.26 -9.87 21.93
N ILE A 178 -8.54 -10.21 21.73
CA ILE A 178 -8.99 -11.60 21.65
C ILE A 178 -8.31 -12.34 20.49
N ASN A 179 -8.08 -11.69 19.34
CA ASN A 179 -7.41 -12.31 18.19
C ASN A 179 -5.89 -12.42 18.34
N ALA A 180 -5.26 -11.58 19.18
CA ALA A 180 -3.82 -11.62 19.44
C ALA A 180 -3.42 -12.81 20.32
N TYR A 181 -4.33 -13.29 21.18
CA TYR A 181 -4.04 -14.39 22.09
C TYR A 181 -4.42 -15.76 21.50
N PRO A 182 -3.51 -16.76 21.55
CA PRO A 182 -3.88 -18.13 21.26
C PRO A 182 -4.88 -18.63 22.31
N ALA A 183 -5.78 -19.54 21.91
CA ALA A 183 -6.88 -20.07 22.72
C ALA A 183 -6.51 -20.62 24.12
N ALA A 184 -5.22 -20.82 24.40
CA ALA A 184 -4.70 -21.33 25.67
C ALA A 184 -4.43 -20.26 26.75
N LYS A 185 -4.58 -18.95 26.47
CA LYS A 185 -4.24 -17.86 27.41
C LYS A 185 -5.45 -17.02 27.86
N THR A 186 -6.51 -17.68 28.33
CA THR A 186 -7.75 -17.05 28.80
C THR A 186 -7.53 -16.04 29.94
N ILE A 187 -6.67 -16.37 30.90
CA ILE A 187 -6.37 -15.49 32.06
C ILE A 187 -5.72 -14.17 31.63
N ALA A 188 -4.82 -14.21 30.64
CA ALA A 188 -4.18 -13.00 30.12
C ALA A 188 -5.16 -12.11 29.33
N ILE A 189 -6.06 -12.72 28.57
CA ILE A 189 -7.14 -12.02 27.85
C ILE A 189 -8.03 -11.26 28.82
N GLU A 190 -8.41 -11.87 29.95
CA GLU A 190 -9.28 -11.23 30.93
C GLU A 190 -8.62 -10.02 31.60
N LYS A 191 -7.32 -10.11 31.91
CA LYS A 191 -6.55 -9.00 32.47
C LYS A 191 -6.48 -7.81 31.51
N ASP A 192 -6.15 -8.06 30.24
CA ASP A 192 -6.02 -6.99 29.24
C ASP A 192 -7.37 -6.37 28.89
N ILE A 193 -8.44 -7.17 28.83
CA ILE A 193 -9.81 -6.65 28.67
C ILE A 193 -10.21 -5.82 29.89
N ALA A 194 -9.86 -6.23 31.11
CA ALA A 194 -10.14 -5.45 32.31
C ALA A 194 -9.42 -4.08 32.28
N THR A 195 -8.16 -4.03 31.86
CA THR A 195 -7.43 -2.77 31.65
C THR A 195 -8.09 -1.91 30.58
N ALA A 196 -8.54 -2.51 29.47
CA ALA A 196 -9.26 -1.79 28.43
C ALA A 196 -10.59 -1.21 28.94
N VAL A 197 -11.34 -1.96 29.77
CA VAL A 197 -12.58 -1.49 30.41
C VAL A 197 -12.30 -0.31 31.35
N GLN A 198 -11.27 -0.42 32.21
CA GLN A 198 -10.88 0.68 33.11
C GLN A 198 -10.52 1.94 32.33
N SER A 199 -9.80 1.81 31.21
CA SER A 199 -9.46 2.95 30.34
C SER A 199 -10.68 3.59 29.67
N ALA A 200 -11.73 2.81 29.40
CA ALA A 200 -12.97 3.30 28.83
C ALA A 200 -13.86 3.97 29.89
N VAL A 201 -13.92 3.42 31.10
CA VAL A 201 -14.60 4.06 32.24
C VAL A 201 -13.95 5.40 32.59
N ALA A 202 -12.61 5.48 32.57
CA ALA A 202 -11.89 6.73 32.79
C ALA A 202 -12.20 7.82 31.74
N LYS A 203 -12.71 7.44 30.57
CA LYS A 203 -13.17 8.35 29.51
C LYS A 203 -14.64 8.77 29.65
N GLY A 204 -15.32 8.31 30.71
CA GLY A 204 -16.71 8.64 31.00
C GLY A 204 -17.74 7.71 30.35
N LEU A 205 -17.34 6.53 29.86
CA LEU A 205 -18.30 5.56 29.32
C LEU A 205 -18.94 4.71 30.42
N ASP A 206 -20.25 4.45 30.28
CA ASP A 206 -21.01 3.61 31.20
C ASP A 206 -20.51 2.16 31.25
N LEU A 207 -20.10 1.75 32.46
CA LEU A 207 -19.70 0.39 32.79
C LEU A 207 -20.73 -0.70 32.39
N PRO A 208 -22.06 -0.56 32.64
CA PRO A 208 -23.02 -1.60 32.27
C PRO A 208 -23.10 -1.85 30.75
N ILE A 209 -22.91 -0.79 29.94
CA ILE A 209 -22.91 -0.89 28.48
C ILE A 209 -21.61 -1.57 28.00
N LEU A 210 -20.47 -1.22 28.60
CA LEU A 210 -19.18 -1.86 28.31
C LEU A 210 -19.18 -3.36 28.62
N LEU A 211 -19.77 -3.77 29.74
CA LEU A 211 -19.88 -5.20 30.10
C LEU A 211 -20.77 -5.98 29.13
N ARG A 212 -21.89 -5.39 28.67
CA ARG A 212 -22.73 -6.00 27.63
C ARG A 212 -22.00 -6.10 26.30
N ALA A 213 -21.27 -5.06 25.89
CA ALA A 213 -20.46 -5.08 24.67
C ALA A 213 -19.34 -6.15 24.75
N LYS A 214 -18.67 -6.28 25.90
CA LYS A 214 -17.69 -7.36 26.17
C LYS A 214 -18.32 -8.74 26.00
N ALA A 215 -19.50 -8.98 26.56
CA ALA A 215 -20.19 -10.26 26.46
C ALA A 215 -20.51 -10.63 25.00
N VAL A 216 -20.93 -9.66 24.19
CA VAL A 216 -21.16 -9.85 22.75
C VAL A 216 -19.85 -10.21 22.03
N CYS A 217 -18.75 -9.52 22.33
CA CYS A 217 -17.44 -9.81 21.73
C CYS A 217 -16.96 -11.24 22.04
N ILE A 218 -17.06 -11.65 23.31
CA ILE A 218 -16.68 -13.01 23.74
C ILE A 218 -17.58 -14.05 23.08
N LYS A 219 -18.90 -13.83 23.02
CA LYS A 219 -19.83 -14.78 22.40
C LYS A 219 -19.55 -14.98 20.90
N HIS A 220 -19.23 -13.93 20.15
CA HIS A 220 -18.99 -14.02 18.70
C HIS A 220 -17.58 -14.49 18.33
N LEU A 221 -16.58 -14.32 19.21
CA LEU A 221 -15.19 -14.71 18.96
C LEU A 221 -14.80 -16.04 19.60
N SER A 222 -15.43 -16.43 20.70
CA SER A 222 -15.18 -17.71 21.39
C SER A 222 -15.98 -18.89 20.84
N THR A 223 -16.86 -18.70 19.83
CA THR A 223 -17.46 -19.85 19.13
C THR A 223 -16.33 -20.67 18.51
N PRO A 224 -16.07 -21.90 18.98
CA PRO A 224 -15.00 -22.71 18.45
C PRO A 224 -15.29 -22.98 16.98
N LYS A 225 -14.31 -22.73 16.12
CA LYS A 225 -14.32 -23.28 14.76
C LYS A 225 -14.51 -24.78 14.92
N THR A 226 -15.70 -25.28 14.59
CA THR A 226 -15.87 -26.67 14.19
C THR A 226 -14.87 -26.90 13.06
N ARG A 227 -13.74 -27.52 13.39
CA ARG A 227 -12.78 -28.02 12.41
C ARG A 227 -13.55 -29.07 11.61
N LYS A 228 -14.05 -28.69 10.43
CA LYS A 228 -14.45 -29.67 9.43
C LYS A 228 -13.17 -30.36 8.94
N HIS A 229 -13.26 -31.69 8.93
CA HIS A 229 -12.25 -32.70 8.60
C HIS A 229 -11.39 -32.38 7.38
#